data_AF-A0A9W3CJ25-F1
#
_entry.id   AF-A0A9W3CJ25-F1
#
_cell.length_a   1.000
_cell.length_b   1.000
_cell.length_c   1.000
_cell.angle_alpha   90.00
_cell.angle_beta   90.00
_cell.angle_gamma   90.00
#
_symmetry.space_group_name_H-M   'P 1'
#
loop_
_entity.id
_entity.type
_entity.pdbx_description
1 polymer ?
#
loop_
_entity_poly.entity_id
_entity_poly.type
_entity_poly.pdbx_seq_one_letter_code
_entity_poly.pdbx_strand_id
1 'polypeptide(L)'
;MPGLRHLQLVGNSLTNTGLTAILDGCPHLEHLDLRKCFNVRLEGDLEKRCSERIKELRRPSDSTADHPYGFNIEDLLGPNNYLWDDSTAGYPYGTNDYDLSDDWDEFY
;
A
#
# COMPACT_ATOMS: atom_id res chain seq x y z
N MET A 1 7.85 -20.78 9.14
CA MET A 1 8.32 -21.29 7.83
C MET A 1 9.80 -20.94 7.67
N PRO A 2 10.74 -21.88 7.86
CA PRO A 2 12.17 -21.54 7.91
C PRO A 2 12.78 -21.12 6.56
N GLY A 3 12.18 -21.47 5.43
CA GLY A 3 12.71 -21.14 4.10
C GLY A 3 12.28 -19.78 3.53
N LEU A 4 11.38 -19.03 4.17
CA LEU A 4 10.84 -17.79 3.60
C LEU A 4 11.86 -16.65 3.75
N ARG A 5 12.42 -16.19 2.62
CA ARG A 5 13.42 -15.12 2.56
C ARG A 5 12.88 -13.80 1.98
N HIS A 6 11.82 -13.86 1.16
CA HIS A 6 11.19 -12.69 0.56
C HIS A 6 9.68 -12.74 0.82
N LEU A 7 9.10 -11.61 1.20
CA LEU A 7 7.65 -11.46 1.41
C LEU A 7 7.21 -10.07 0.93
N GLN A 8 6.18 -10.03 0.11
CA GLN A 8 5.57 -8.80 -0.39
C GLN A 8 4.09 -8.80 -0.03
N LEU A 9 3.63 -7.73 0.62
CA LEU A 9 2.27 -7.56 1.13
C LEU A 9 1.77 -6.16 0.80
N VAL A 10 1.73 -5.78 -0.48
CA VAL A 10 1.30 -4.42 -0.84
C VAL A 10 -0.21 -4.27 -0.68
N GLY A 11 -0.64 -3.17 -0.05
CA GLY A 11 -2.06 -2.86 0.18
C GLY A 11 -2.75 -3.77 1.20
N ASN A 12 -2.00 -4.62 1.90
CA ASN A 12 -2.59 -5.55 2.86
C ASN A 12 -3.02 -4.82 4.15
N SER A 13 -4.11 -5.28 4.77
CA SER A 13 -4.58 -4.78 6.07
C SER A 13 -3.74 -5.22 7.27
N LEU A 14 -2.44 -5.48 7.06
CA LEU A 14 -1.51 -6.03 8.05
C LEU A 14 -1.38 -5.11 9.26
N THR A 15 -1.43 -5.68 10.46
CA THR A 15 -1.25 -4.92 11.72
C THR A 15 0.14 -5.16 12.31
N ASN A 16 0.55 -4.30 13.26
CA ASN A 16 1.76 -4.49 14.05
C ASN A 16 1.87 -5.91 14.66
N THR A 17 0.77 -6.45 15.20
CA THR A 17 0.74 -7.83 15.74
C THR A 17 0.98 -8.88 14.66
N GLY A 18 0.40 -8.69 13.46
CA GLY A 18 0.64 -9.57 12.31
C GLY A 18 2.09 -9.53 11.84
N LEU A 19 2.69 -8.33 11.79
CA LEU A 19 4.11 -8.17 11.44
C LEU A 19 5.03 -8.85 12.46
N THR A 20 4.77 -8.71 13.78
CA THR A 20 5.53 -9.44 14.80
C THR A 20 5.44 -10.95 14.59
N ALA A 21 4.25 -11.49 14.35
CA ALA A 21 4.07 -12.93 14.10
C ALA A 21 4.79 -13.41 12.83
N ILE A 22 4.86 -12.59 11.77
CA ILE A 22 5.67 -12.86 10.57
C ILE A 22 7.16 -12.91 10.93
N LEU A 23 7.67 -11.89 11.64
CA LEU A 23 9.07 -11.79 12.03
C LEU A 23 9.52 -12.94 12.94
N ASP A 24 8.64 -13.44 13.80
CA ASP A 24 8.89 -14.59 14.68
C ASP A 24 8.79 -15.93 13.92
N GLY A 25 7.78 -16.08 13.06
CA GLY A 25 7.54 -17.29 12.26
C GLY A 25 8.49 -17.48 11.08
N CYS A 26 9.16 -16.42 10.62
CA CYS A 26 10.07 -16.40 9.47
C CYS A 26 11.46 -15.89 9.90
N PRO A 27 12.29 -16.73 10.56
CA PRO A 27 13.59 -16.30 11.08
C PRO A 27 14.54 -15.77 9.99
N HIS A 28 14.48 -16.34 8.79
CA HIS A 28 15.37 -16.05 7.65
C HIS A 28 14.79 -15.05 6.63
N LEU A 29 13.77 -14.28 7.00
CA LEU A 29 13.22 -13.22 6.15
C LEU A 29 14.27 -12.11 5.96
N GLU A 30 14.59 -11.77 4.71
CA GLU A 30 15.59 -10.77 4.33
C GLU A 30 14.98 -9.61 3.52
N HIS A 31 13.88 -9.87 2.80
CA HIS A 31 13.19 -8.90 1.97
C HIS A 31 11.74 -8.80 2.42
N LEU A 32 11.28 -7.59 2.73
CA LEU A 32 9.93 -7.33 3.19
C LEU A 32 9.39 -6.04 2.55
N ASP A 33 8.34 -6.18 1.74
CA ASP A 33 7.63 -5.05 1.14
C ASP A 33 6.27 -4.88 1.81
N LEU A 34 6.10 -3.75 2.51
CA LEU A 34 4.91 -3.35 3.25
C LEU A 34 4.22 -2.13 2.62
N ARG A 35 4.51 -1.77 1.36
CA ARG A 35 3.89 -0.59 0.73
C ARG A 35 2.37 -0.62 0.87
N LYS A 36 1.76 0.53 1.14
CA LYS A 36 0.33 0.69 1.41
C LYS A 36 -0.24 -0.13 2.60
N CYS A 37 0.58 -0.80 3.42
CA CYS A 37 0.15 -1.37 4.72
C CYS A 37 0.05 -0.27 5.80
N PHE A 38 -0.89 0.67 5.68
CA PHE A 38 -1.00 1.82 6.59
C PHE A 38 -1.38 1.45 8.04
N ASN A 39 -1.90 0.24 8.26
CA ASN A 39 -2.13 -0.35 9.58
C ASN A 39 -0.84 -0.78 10.32
N VAL A 40 0.33 -0.72 9.65
CA VAL A 40 1.65 -0.96 10.26
C VAL A 40 2.32 0.36 10.61
N ARG A 41 2.73 0.50 11.88
CA ARG A 41 3.61 1.58 12.35
C ARG A 41 4.99 1.01 12.65
N LEU A 42 5.95 1.32 11.78
CA LEU A 42 7.35 0.96 11.94
C LEU A 42 8.00 1.94 12.93
N GLU A 43 7.78 1.67 14.21
CA GLU A 43 8.30 2.47 15.34
C GLU A 43 8.86 1.53 16.43
N GLY A 44 9.79 2.04 17.25
CA GLY A 44 10.28 1.34 18.45
C GLY A 44 10.91 -0.02 18.16
N ASP A 45 10.48 -1.06 18.89
CA ASP A 45 11.00 -2.42 18.73
C ASP A 45 10.73 -2.99 17.32
N LEU A 46 9.58 -2.69 16.71
CA LEU A 46 9.25 -3.18 15.36
C LEU A 46 10.20 -2.59 14.32
N GLU A 47 10.48 -1.29 14.37
CA GLU A 47 11.46 -0.67 13.47
C GLU A 47 12.87 -1.24 13.68
N LYS A 48 13.28 -1.40 14.93
CA LYS A 48 14.59 -1.99 15.29
C LYS A 48 14.72 -3.42 14.76
N ARG A 49 13.74 -4.29 15.04
CA ARG A 49 13.73 -5.69 14.59
C ARG A 49 13.71 -5.81 13.07
N CYS A 50 13.04 -4.89 12.37
CA CYS A 50 13.11 -4.83 10.92
C CYS A 50 14.52 -4.42 10.46
N SER A 51 15.07 -3.33 11.00
CA SER A 51 16.39 -2.80 10.61
C SER A 51 17.57 -3.74 10.91
N GLU A 52 17.47 -4.58 11.94
CA GLU A 52 18.52 -5.55 12.30
C GLU A 52 18.52 -6.82 11.43
N ARG A 53 17.41 -7.14 10.76
CA ARG A 53 17.19 -8.46 10.11
C ARG A 53 16.81 -8.38 8.64
N ILE A 54 16.01 -7.39 8.26
CA ILE A 54 15.54 -7.19 6.89
C ILE A 54 16.60 -6.35 6.16
N LYS A 55 17.16 -6.90 5.09
CA LYS A 55 18.15 -6.24 4.22
C LYS A 55 17.48 -5.23 3.30
N GLU A 56 16.30 -5.58 2.79
CA GLU A 56 15.52 -4.74 1.88
C GLU A 56 14.09 -4.60 2.42
N LEU A 57 13.84 -3.46 3.06
CA LEU A 57 12.53 -3.09 3.61
C LEU A 57 11.91 -1.99 2.74
N ARG A 58 10.72 -2.24 2.17
CA ARG A 58 9.89 -1.18 1.58
C ARG A 58 8.83 -0.75 2.60
N ARG A 59 8.84 0.52 3.00
CA ARG A 59 7.93 1.08 4.02
C ARG A 59 6.52 1.31 3.45
N PRO A 60 5.47 1.42 4.30
CA PRO A 60 4.10 1.69 3.84
C PRO A 60 3.95 2.89 2.89
N SER A 61 4.73 3.95 3.08
CA SER A 61 4.68 5.17 2.25
C SER A 61 5.67 5.18 1.09
N ASP A 62 6.46 4.11 0.87
CA ASP A 62 7.41 4.08 -0.25
C ASP A 62 6.70 4.05 -1.60
N SER A 63 7.33 4.67 -2.60
CA SER A 63 6.83 4.68 -3.97
C SER A 63 6.65 3.26 -4.53
N THR A 64 5.58 3.09 -5.31
CA THR A 64 5.23 1.87 -6.04
C THR A 64 5.55 1.94 -7.53
N ALA A 65 6.22 3.00 -8.00
CA ALA A 65 6.50 3.25 -9.43
C ALA A 65 7.40 2.20 -10.11
N ASP A 66 8.13 1.40 -9.33
CA ASP A 66 8.96 0.27 -9.78
C ASP A 66 8.19 -1.07 -9.84
N HIS A 67 6.92 -1.11 -9.44
CA HIS A 67 6.15 -2.34 -9.41
C HIS A 67 5.74 -2.77 -10.83
N PRO A 68 6.08 -3.99 -11.29
CA PRO A 68 6.01 -4.37 -12.71
C PRO A 68 4.59 -4.45 -13.29
N TYR A 69 3.56 -4.48 -12.45
CA TYR A 69 2.15 -4.48 -12.85
C TYR A 69 1.46 -3.13 -12.58
N GLY A 70 2.22 -2.12 -12.14
CA GLY A 70 1.68 -0.95 -11.46
C GLY A 70 1.00 -1.32 -10.14
N PHE A 71 0.34 -0.35 -9.52
CA PHE A 71 -0.87 -0.62 -8.75
C PHE A 71 -1.95 0.17 -9.46
N ASN A 72 -2.78 -0.53 -10.22
CA ASN A 72 -3.92 0.13 -10.84
C ASN A 72 -4.81 0.61 -9.70
N ILE A 73 -5.39 1.80 -9.86
CA ILE A 73 -6.32 2.32 -8.86
C ILE A 73 -7.40 1.26 -8.58
N GLU A 74 -7.93 0.61 -9.62
CA GLU A 74 -8.94 -0.46 -9.56
C GLU A 74 -8.64 -1.59 -8.55
N ASP A 75 -7.38 -1.97 -8.33
CA ASP A 75 -7.00 -3.01 -7.34
C ASP A 75 -7.08 -2.49 -5.88
N LEU A 76 -7.08 -1.17 -5.69
CA LEU A 76 -7.21 -0.46 -4.41
C LEU A 76 -8.60 0.16 -4.21
N LEU A 77 -9.43 0.19 -5.26
CA LEU A 77 -10.78 0.72 -5.23
C LEU A 77 -11.74 -0.36 -4.71
N GLY A 78 -12.38 -0.09 -3.57
CA GLY A 78 -13.50 -0.91 -3.11
C GLY A 78 -14.68 -0.85 -4.10
N PRO A 79 -15.75 -1.64 -3.90
CA PRO A 79 -16.86 -1.81 -4.86
C PRO A 79 -17.64 -0.53 -5.24
N ASN A 80 -17.34 0.61 -4.62
CA ASN A 80 -17.90 1.93 -4.91
C ASN A 80 -16.92 2.88 -5.61
N ASN A 81 -15.79 2.39 -6.12
CA ASN A 81 -14.79 3.17 -6.86
C ASN A 81 -14.16 4.35 -6.07
N TYR A 82 -14.08 4.25 -4.74
CA TYR A 82 -13.44 5.26 -3.88
C TYR A 82 -11.97 4.95 -3.62
N LEU A 83 -11.11 5.92 -3.93
CA LEU A 83 -9.67 5.87 -3.65
C LEU A 83 -9.47 6.04 -2.13
N TRP A 84 -8.88 5.04 -1.47
CA TRP A 84 -8.41 5.19 -0.09
C TRP A 84 -7.10 5.98 -0.10
N ASP A 85 -7.19 7.29 -0.28
CA ASP A 85 -6.10 8.21 0.03
C ASP A 85 -6.08 8.52 1.52
N ASP A 86 -5.04 8.05 2.21
CA ASP A 86 -4.77 8.35 3.62
C ASP A 86 -3.97 9.66 3.80
N SER A 87 -3.60 10.35 2.71
CA SER A 87 -2.66 11.48 2.73
C SER A 87 -3.31 12.88 2.70
N THR A 88 -4.63 13.01 2.54
CA THR A 88 -5.31 14.33 2.56
C THR A 88 -6.49 14.41 3.52
N ALA A 89 -6.19 14.86 4.75
CA ALA A 89 -7.21 15.44 5.62
C ALA A 89 -7.73 16.77 5.02
N GLY A 90 -8.95 16.76 4.46
CA GLY A 90 -9.69 17.96 4.09
C GLY A 90 -10.01 18.11 2.61
N TYR A 91 -11.27 17.81 2.26
CA TYR A 91 -11.95 18.42 1.11
C TYR A 91 -12.01 19.97 1.27
N PRO A 92 -12.31 20.78 0.22
CA PRO A 92 -12.52 20.43 -1.19
C PRO A 92 -11.71 21.31 -2.17
N TYR A 93 -11.43 20.81 -3.37
CA TYR A 93 -11.34 21.67 -4.56
C TYR A 93 -12.06 21.03 -5.75
N GLY A 94 -13.27 21.52 -6.00
CA GLY A 94 -13.78 21.53 -7.36
C GLY A 94 -13.04 22.60 -8.14
N THR A 95 -12.27 22.19 -9.14
CA THR A 95 -11.85 23.05 -10.25
C THR A 95 -12.29 22.35 -11.53
N ASN A 96 -13.39 22.83 -12.08
CA ASN A 96 -13.95 22.37 -13.35
C ASN A 96 -13.06 22.76 -14.54
N ASP A 97 -13.41 22.16 -15.68
CA ASP A 97 -13.22 22.62 -17.07
C ASP A 97 -11.78 22.50 -17.64
N TYR A 98 -11.52 21.91 -18.82
CA TYR A 98 -12.35 21.25 -19.85
C TYR A 98 -11.75 19.84 -20.15
N ASP A 99 -12.15 19.00 -21.11
CA ASP A 99 -12.94 19.10 -22.36
C ASP A 99 -13.52 17.70 -22.69
N LEU A 100 -14.85 17.59 -22.71
CA LEU A 100 -15.59 16.56 -23.44
C LEU A 100 -16.75 17.25 -24.15
N SER A 101 -16.38 17.95 -25.22
CA SER A 101 -17.28 18.21 -26.34
C SER A 101 -17.82 16.88 -26.92
N ASP A 102 -19.02 16.97 -27.49
CA ASP A 102 -19.73 15.93 -28.26
C ASP A 102 -20.18 14.66 -27.50
N ASP A 103 -21.41 14.69 -26.97
CA ASP A 103 -22.53 14.00 -27.63
C ASP A 103 -23.89 14.55 -27.11
N TRP A 104 -24.59 15.35 -27.92
CA TRP A 104 -25.97 15.79 -27.65
C TRP A 104 -26.92 15.04 -28.59
N ASP A 105 -27.36 13.84 -28.19
CA ASP A 105 -28.39 13.08 -28.90
C ASP A 105 -29.32 12.33 -27.91
N GLU A 106 -29.99 13.08 -27.02
CA GLU A 106 -31.14 12.55 -26.26
C GLU A 106 -32.46 12.97 -26.92
N PHE A 107 -33.00 12.05 -27.73
CA PHE A 107 -34.36 12.12 -28.25
C PHE A 107 -35.39 11.90 -27.12
N TYR A 108 -36.14 12.95 -26.74
CA TYR A 108 -37.62 12.96 -26.78
C TYR A 108 -38.27 14.33 -26.47
#